data_AF-A0A8T9CTT3-F1
#
_entry.id   AF-A0A8T9CTT3-F1
#
_cell.length_a   1.000
_cell.length_b   1.000
_cell.length_c   1.000
_cell.angle_alpha   90.00
_cell.angle_beta   90.00
_cell.angle_gamma   90.00
#
_symmetry.space_group_name_H-M   'P 1'
#
loop_
_entity.id
_entity.type
_entity.pdbx_description
1 polymer ?
#
loop_
_entity_poly.entity_id
_entity_poly.type
_entity_poly.pdbx_seq_one_letter_code
_entity_poly.pdbx_strand_id
1 'polypeptide(L)'
;SWITRVLRFRTTGTAEKGIKFQFELSDRSTGTLVDFKTFLTTCMLSFDKEGGNPPSTHLMSAERIPAIDGTTVYPLRYGQPFVDTIWQLLNQDARGSSMAVLRVLPKPLNEPNYFFQSTWLVTHCQTQDTYAQRRIADELYPPRIVQHWLSSNGTPVINPQLLELLNGEYAKHETSQKFYADINLRPNLWQEIEELVSPDTWKEMVERVYTSDREQQQATFGEQARLQLMAVKAVVVCSRNLLEEIV
;
A
#
# COMPACT_ATOMS: atom_id res chain seq x y z
N SER A 1 -5.02 12.05 -8.15
CA SER A 1 -4.20 12.12 -6.93
C SER A 1 -4.47 10.89 -6.07
N TRP A 2 -3.50 10.42 -5.28
CA TRP A 2 -3.71 9.30 -4.34
C TRP A 2 -4.72 9.65 -3.24
N ILE A 3 -4.80 10.92 -2.83
CA ILE A 3 -5.76 11.44 -1.84
C ILE A 3 -7.22 11.18 -2.29
N THR A 4 -7.50 11.26 -3.58
CA THR A 4 -8.85 10.99 -4.11
C THR A 4 -9.08 9.52 -4.44
N ARG A 5 -8.07 8.81 -4.97
CA ARG A 5 -8.22 7.42 -5.42
C ARG A 5 -8.15 6.40 -4.27
N VAL A 6 -7.26 6.63 -3.31
CA VAL A 6 -6.99 5.72 -2.20
C VAL A 6 -7.84 6.09 -0.99
N LEU A 7 -7.82 7.36 -0.60
CA LEU A 7 -8.53 7.82 0.61
C LEU A 7 -9.95 8.31 0.34
N ARG A 8 -10.34 8.46 -0.93
CA ARG A 8 -11.70 8.87 -1.34
C ARG A 8 -12.12 10.22 -0.77
N PHE A 9 -11.20 11.17 -0.73
CA PHE A 9 -11.60 12.58 -0.61
C PHE A 9 -12.28 13.02 -1.90
N ARG A 10 -13.37 13.76 -1.77
CA ARG A 10 -13.99 14.46 -2.89
C ARG A 10 -13.13 15.67 -3.25
N THR A 11 -12.93 15.94 -4.53
CA THR A 11 -12.23 17.14 -4.99
C THR A 11 -13.15 18.09 -5.69
N THR A 12 -12.97 19.39 -5.43
CA THR A 12 -13.59 20.48 -6.17
C THR A 12 -12.51 21.46 -6.62
N GLY A 13 -12.72 22.11 -7.77
CA GLY A 13 -11.72 22.99 -8.40
C GLY A 13 -10.90 22.31 -9.50
N THR A 14 -9.88 23.01 -10.00
CA THR A 14 -9.01 22.56 -11.10
C THR A 14 -7.55 22.78 -10.73
N ALA A 15 -6.63 22.02 -11.35
CA ALA A 15 -5.19 22.18 -11.08
C ALA A 15 -4.71 23.64 -11.29
N GLU A 16 -5.24 24.31 -12.31
CA GLU A 16 -4.90 25.71 -12.68
C GLU A 16 -5.43 26.77 -11.71
N LYS A 17 -6.47 26.47 -10.92
CA LYS A 17 -7.11 27.42 -9.99
C LYS A 17 -6.98 27.01 -8.53
N GLY A 18 -6.36 25.86 -8.29
CA GLY A 18 -6.33 25.21 -6.99
C GLY A 18 -7.48 24.22 -6.80
N ILE A 19 -7.22 23.22 -5.98
CA ILE A 19 -8.09 22.10 -5.66
C ILE A 19 -8.41 22.16 -4.16
N LYS A 20 -9.68 21.97 -3.79
CA LYS A 20 -10.08 21.69 -2.41
C LYS A 20 -10.30 20.19 -2.25
N PHE A 21 -9.84 19.63 -1.13
CA PHE A 21 -10.11 18.26 -0.73
C PHE A 21 -11.17 18.27 0.36
N GLN A 22 -12.32 17.66 0.10
CA GLN A 22 -13.47 17.60 0.98
C GLN A 22 -13.65 16.19 1.53
N PHE A 23 -13.83 16.10 2.85
CA PHE A 23 -14.19 14.85 3.51
C PHE A 23 -15.60 14.43 3.08
N GLU A 24 -15.85 13.15 2.88
CA GLU A 24 -17.17 12.63 2.50
C GLU A 24 -17.68 11.67 3.58
N LEU A 25 -18.76 12.07 4.27
CA LEU A 25 -19.45 11.22 5.23
C LEU A 25 -20.23 10.13 4.48
N SER A 26 -20.22 8.91 5.02
CA SER A 26 -20.65 7.66 4.37
C SER A 26 -22.15 7.53 4.07
N ASP A 27 -22.94 8.60 4.21
CA ASP A 27 -24.40 8.51 4.23
C ASP A 27 -24.99 8.23 2.83
N ARG A 28 -24.22 8.46 1.74
CA ARG A 28 -24.68 8.29 0.35
C ARG A 28 -23.65 7.70 -0.63
N SER A 29 -22.42 7.42 -0.18
CA SER A 29 -21.35 6.86 -1.00
C SER A 29 -20.40 6.05 -0.14
N THR A 30 -19.45 5.35 -0.75
CA THR A 30 -18.31 4.79 -0.01
C THR A 30 -17.42 5.95 0.45
N GLY A 31 -17.77 6.57 1.58
CA GLY A 31 -17.17 7.81 2.08
C GLY A 31 -15.65 7.78 2.22
N THR A 32 -15.09 8.91 2.63
CA THR A 32 -13.64 9.04 2.86
C THR A 32 -13.18 7.96 3.82
N LEU A 33 -12.14 7.22 3.43
CA LEU A 33 -11.73 6.02 4.15
C LEU A 33 -10.97 6.32 5.43
N VAL A 34 -10.68 7.57 5.76
CA VAL A 34 -10.00 7.97 7.00
C VAL A 34 -11.01 8.10 8.13
N ASP A 35 -10.66 7.62 9.33
CA ASP A 35 -11.47 7.86 10.53
C ASP A 35 -11.62 9.37 10.79
N PHE A 36 -12.86 9.85 10.80
CA PHE A 36 -13.19 11.28 10.92
C PHE A 36 -12.66 11.90 12.21
N LYS A 37 -12.68 11.15 13.31
CA LYS A 37 -12.22 11.63 14.61
C LYS A 37 -10.70 11.84 14.63
N THR A 38 -9.94 10.84 14.21
CA THR A 38 -8.47 10.88 14.08
C THR A 38 -8.05 11.94 13.05
N PHE A 39 -8.82 12.09 11.98
CA PHE A 39 -8.60 13.09 10.96
C PHE A 39 -8.77 14.52 11.48
N LEU A 40 -9.87 14.81 12.19
CA LEU A 40 -10.10 16.13 12.76
C LEU A 40 -9.08 16.49 13.84
N THR A 41 -8.77 15.57 14.76
CA THR A 41 -7.82 15.85 15.85
C THR A 41 -6.43 16.18 15.33
N THR A 42 -6.02 15.58 14.20
CA THR A 42 -4.68 15.77 13.63
C THR A 42 -4.62 16.94 12.63
N CYS A 43 -5.75 17.33 12.03
CA CYS A 43 -5.79 18.25 10.89
C CYS A 43 -6.59 19.54 11.13
N MET A 44 -6.98 19.85 12.37
CA MET A 44 -7.88 20.97 12.72
C MET A 44 -7.50 22.35 12.14
N LEU A 45 -6.20 22.59 11.85
CA LEU A 45 -5.69 23.86 11.32
C LEU A 45 -5.67 23.94 9.78
N SER A 46 -5.89 22.82 9.09
CA SER A 46 -5.76 22.73 7.63
C SER A 46 -7.08 22.91 6.88
N PHE A 47 -8.17 23.03 7.61
CA PHE A 47 -9.52 23.09 7.10
C PHE A 47 -10.04 24.52 7.06
N ASP A 48 -10.69 24.84 5.94
CA ASP A 48 -11.43 26.07 5.76
C ASP A 48 -12.64 26.03 6.69
N LYS A 49 -12.60 26.82 7.77
CA LYS A 49 -13.67 26.90 8.78
C LYS A 49 -14.99 27.39 8.17
N GLU A 50 -14.93 28.10 7.04
CA GLU A 50 -16.12 28.55 6.31
C GLU A 50 -16.62 27.53 5.27
N GLY A 51 -15.84 26.47 5.02
CA GLY A 51 -16.11 25.44 4.01
C GLY A 51 -17.23 24.45 4.35
N GLY A 52 -17.93 24.63 5.48
CA GLY A 52 -19.10 23.85 5.88
C GLY A 52 -18.84 22.40 6.30
N ASN A 53 -19.92 21.71 6.69
CA ASN A 53 -19.94 20.28 6.96
C ASN A 53 -20.37 19.54 5.66
N PRO A 54 -19.55 18.65 5.08
CA PRO A 54 -18.32 18.09 5.62
C PRO A 54 -17.07 18.95 5.35
N PRO A 55 -16.06 18.89 6.24
CA PRO A 55 -14.90 19.77 6.24
C PRO A 55 -14.10 19.69 4.93
N SER A 56 -13.66 20.85 4.42
CA SER A 56 -12.84 20.97 3.21
C SER A 56 -11.57 21.79 3.42
N THR A 57 -10.47 21.39 2.77
CA THR A 57 -9.22 22.14 2.85
C THR A 57 -9.39 23.54 2.25
N HIS A 58 -8.47 24.46 2.59
CA HIS A 58 -8.26 25.63 1.75
C HIS A 58 -7.89 25.20 0.31
N LEU A 59 -7.95 26.15 -0.64
CA LEU A 59 -7.49 25.92 -2.00
C LEU A 59 -6.01 25.53 -2.00
N MET A 60 -5.68 24.43 -2.65
CA MET A 60 -4.32 23.91 -2.71
C MET A 60 -3.86 23.69 -4.15
N SER A 61 -2.60 24.01 -4.46
CA SER A 61 -2.01 23.70 -5.77
C SER A 61 -0.59 23.17 -5.66
N ALA A 62 -0.26 22.19 -6.51
CA ALA A 62 1.11 21.70 -6.65
C ALA A 62 2.00 22.74 -7.36
N GLU A 63 1.41 23.62 -8.16
CA GLU A 63 2.09 24.70 -8.86
C GLU A 63 2.11 25.97 -8.00
N ARG A 64 3.10 26.83 -8.23
CA ARG A 64 3.13 28.17 -7.63
C ARG A 64 2.12 29.05 -8.35
N ILE A 65 0.90 29.09 -7.84
CA ILE A 65 -0.16 29.93 -8.37
C ILE A 65 -0.23 31.19 -7.49
N PRO A 66 -0.17 32.40 -8.07
CA PRO A 66 -0.38 33.62 -7.31
C PRO A 66 -1.80 33.63 -6.72
N ALA A 67 -1.98 34.23 -5.55
CA ALA A 67 -3.30 34.42 -4.98
C ALA A 67 -4.14 35.28 -5.93
N ILE A 68 -5.12 34.67 -6.61
CA ILE A 68 -6.06 35.39 -7.49
C ILE A 68 -7.19 35.90 -6.61
N ASP A 69 -7.56 37.18 -6.75
CA ASP A 69 -8.72 37.81 -6.10
C ASP A 69 -8.77 37.63 -4.57
N GLY A 70 -7.65 37.84 -3.88
CA GLY A 70 -7.56 37.75 -2.42
C GLY A 70 -7.73 36.33 -1.85
N THR A 71 -7.89 35.33 -2.71
CA THR A 71 -8.05 33.93 -2.30
C THR A 71 -6.67 33.30 -2.14
N THR A 72 -6.29 33.01 -0.91
CA THR A 72 -5.00 32.38 -0.60
C THR A 72 -5.00 30.93 -1.09
N VAL A 73 -4.08 30.61 -2.01
CA VAL A 73 -3.83 29.23 -2.47
C VAL A 73 -2.61 28.69 -1.73
N TYR A 74 -2.81 27.64 -0.96
CA TYR A 74 -1.74 26.95 -0.23
C TYR A 74 -1.01 25.98 -1.16
N PRO A 75 0.31 25.77 -0.98
CA PRO A 75 1.01 24.78 -1.79
C PRO A 75 0.56 23.36 -1.41
N LEU A 76 0.49 22.44 -2.37
CA LEU A 76 0.22 21.02 -2.15
C LEU A 76 1.55 20.25 -2.11
N ARG A 77 2.29 20.36 -1.00
CA ARG A 77 3.62 19.76 -0.83
C ARG A 77 3.87 19.34 0.63
N TYR A 78 4.88 18.50 0.84
CA TYR A 78 5.36 18.16 2.19
C TYR A 78 5.71 19.41 3.00
N GLY A 79 5.46 19.38 4.31
CA GLY A 79 5.55 20.55 5.20
C GLY A 79 4.26 21.38 5.27
N GLN A 80 3.23 21.01 4.52
CA GLN A 80 1.90 21.61 4.64
C GLN A 80 1.07 20.75 5.58
N PRO A 81 0.43 21.34 6.61
CA PRO A 81 -0.27 20.59 7.65
C PRO A 81 -1.21 19.52 7.11
N PHE A 82 -2.01 19.80 6.08
CA PHE A 82 -2.88 18.80 5.45
C PHE A 82 -2.10 17.59 4.91
N VAL A 83 -1.06 17.83 4.10
CA VAL A 83 -0.27 16.76 3.48
C VAL A 83 0.47 15.95 4.53
N ASP A 84 1.04 16.62 5.54
CA ASP A 84 1.76 15.97 6.63
C ASP A 84 0.81 15.15 7.52
N THR A 85 -0.40 15.63 7.79
CA THR A 85 -1.42 14.87 8.51
C THR A 85 -1.83 13.63 7.72
N ILE A 86 -2.09 13.73 6.42
CA ILE A 86 -2.42 12.53 5.64
C ILE A 86 -1.24 11.55 5.64
N TRP A 87 0.00 12.03 5.53
CA TRP A 87 1.18 11.19 5.65
C TRP A 87 1.25 10.47 7.01
N GLN A 88 1.02 11.18 8.12
CA GLN A 88 0.98 10.59 9.46
C GLN A 88 -0.14 9.54 9.59
N LEU A 89 -1.31 9.82 9.04
CA LEU A 89 -2.45 8.90 9.02
C LEU A 89 -2.13 7.62 8.24
N LEU A 90 -1.49 7.76 7.07
CA LEU A 90 -1.05 6.60 6.29
C LEU A 90 -0.01 5.75 7.04
N ASN A 91 0.84 6.35 7.88
CA ASN A 91 1.77 5.58 8.72
C ASN A 91 1.08 4.80 9.84
N GLN A 92 -0.14 5.19 10.23
CA GLN A 92 -0.95 4.48 11.23
C GLN A 92 -1.95 3.51 10.61
N ASP A 93 -2.26 3.70 9.32
CA ASP A 93 -3.22 2.89 8.58
C ASP A 93 -2.56 1.64 7.97
N ALA A 94 -2.91 0.46 8.50
CA ALA A 94 -2.43 -0.82 8.00
C ALA A 94 -3.14 -1.27 6.69
N ARG A 95 -4.12 -0.52 6.18
CA ARG A 95 -4.82 -0.93 4.96
C ARG A 95 -3.88 -0.87 3.76
N GLY A 96 -3.64 -2.04 3.17
CA GLY A 96 -2.72 -2.22 2.06
C GLY A 96 -1.29 -2.55 2.48
N SER A 97 -0.96 -2.58 3.78
CA SER A 97 0.34 -3.09 4.26
C SER A 97 0.40 -4.62 4.24
N SER A 98 -0.74 -5.30 4.30
CA SER A 98 -0.80 -6.75 4.15
C SER A 98 -2.02 -7.17 3.36
N MET A 99 -1.83 -8.04 2.37
CA MET A 99 -2.93 -8.73 1.70
C MET A 99 -2.55 -10.15 1.32
N ALA A 100 -3.55 -11.01 1.19
CA ALA A 100 -3.40 -12.35 0.69
C ALA A 100 -4.53 -12.68 -0.29
N VAL A 101 -4.20 -13.33 -1.39
CA VAL A 101 -5.18 -13.79 -2.38
C VAL A 101 -4.92 -15.24 -2.74
N LEU A 102 -6.01 -15.98 -2.95
CA LEU A 102 -6.00 -17.29 -3.56
C LEU A 102 -6.22 -17.11 -5.06
N ARG A 103 -5.19 -17.42 -5.85
CA ARG A 103 -5.19 -17.35 -7.31
C ARG A 103 -5.44 -18.75 -7.87
N VAL A 104 -6.62 -18.95 -8.42
CA VAL A 104 -7.07 -20.24 -8.96
C VAL A 104 -6.76 -20.30 -10.44
N LEU A 105 -5.97 -21.31 -10.82
CA LEU A 105 -5.65 -21.64 -12.20
C LEU A 105 -6.61 -22.72 -12.75
N PRO A 106 -6.93 -22.69 -14.05
CA PRO A 106 -7.71 -23.75 -14.69
C PRO A 106 -6.89 -25.02 -14.90
N LYS A 107 -5.56 -24.91 -15.00
CA LYS A 107 -4.66 -26.06 -15.17
C LYS A 107 -4.47 -26.76 -13.82
N PRO A 108 -4.53 -28.11 -13.78
CA PRO A 108 -4.34 -28.84 -12.54
C PRO A 108 -2.91 -28.67 -12.01
N LEU A 109 -2.82 -28.52 -10.70
CA LEU A 109 -1.60 -28.55 -9.90
C LEU A 109 -1.68 -29.75 -8.96
N ASN A 110 -0.51 -30.26 -8.59
CA ASN A 110 -0.40 -31.34 -7.59
C ASN A 110 -0.53 -30.79 -6.17
N GLU A 111 -0.06 -29.57 -5.94
CA GLU A 111 -0.10 -28.89 -4.65
C GLU A 111 -0.20 -27.37 -4.84
N PRO A 112 -0.70 -26.62 -3.84
CA PRO A 112 -0.68 -25.16 -3.85
C PRO A 112 0.75 -24.63 -3.79
N ASN A 113 1.01 -23.54 -4.50
CA ASN A 113 2.28 -22.83 -4.46
C ASN A 113 2.10 -21.47 -3.78
N TYR A 114 2.98 -21.13 -2.83
CA TYR A 114 2.86 -19.91 -2.04
C TYR A 114 3.95 -18.92 -2.41
N PHE A 115 3.54 -17.69 -2.70
CA PHE A 115 4.44 -16.61 -3.09
C PHE A 115 4.16 -15.36 -2.29
N PHE A 116 5.20 -14.59 -2.03
CA PHE A 116 5.16 -13.38 -1.21
C PHE A 116 5.89 -12.27 -1.93
N GLN A 117 5.24 -11.14 -2.12
CA GLN A 117 5.86 -9.91 -2.57
C GLN A 117 6.10 -9.03 -1.38
N SER A 118 7.37 -8.79 -1.07
CA SER A 118 7.76 -7.81 -0.06
C SER A 118 7.99 -6.46 -0.71
N THR A 119 7.55 -5.40 -0.05
CA THR A 119 7.84 -4.01 -0.43
C THR A 119 8.66 -3.38 0.68
N TRP A 120 9.92 -3.06 0.39
CA TRP A 120 10.86 -2.47 1.34
C TRP A 120 11.11 -1.01 1.01
N LEU A 121 11.06 -0.16 2.03
CA LEU A 121 11.64 1.16 2.00
C LEU A 121 13.10 1.04 2.48
N VAL A 122 14.03 1.39 1.58
CA VAL A 122 15.46 1.38 1.83
C VAL A 122 15.91 2.82 1.99
N THR A 123 16.45 3.14 3.16
CA THR A 123 16.95 4.48 3.53
C THR A 123 18.35 4.37 4.07
N HIS A 124 19.06 5.49 4.22
CA HIS A 124 20.33 5.49 4.93
C HIS A 124 20.09 5.22 6.43
N CYS A 125 20.99 4.44 7.05
CA CYS A 125 21.00 4.20 8.49
C CYS A 125 21.37 5.52 9.18
N GLN A 126 20.39 6.20 9.77
CA GLN A 126 20.62 7.43 10.53
C GLN A 126 20.64 7.14 12.02
N THR A 127 21.83 7.22 12.60
CA THR A 127 22.04 7.35 14.03
C THR A 127 21.99 8.84 14.40
N GLN A 128 20.82 9.31 14.87
CA GLN A 128 20.64 10.57 15.63
C GLN A 128 21.16 11.88 15.02
N ASP A 129 20.78 12.19 13.78
CA ASP A 129 21.28 13.39 13.09
C ASP A 129 20.23 14.49 12.88
N THR A 130 20.71 15.74 12.92
CA THR A 130 19.97 16.99 12.67
C THR A 130 19.36 17.03 11.26
N TYR A 131 18.34 17.86 11.02
CA TYR A 131 17.66 17.95 9.71
C TYR A 131 18.63 18.18 8.52
N ALA A 132 19.71 18.94 8.72
CA ALA A 132 20.71 19.20 7.70
C ALA A 132 21.48 17.94 7.28
N GLN A 133 21.89 17.12 8.25
CA GLN A 133 22.57 15.85 7.99
C GLN A 133 21.64 14.84 7.33
N ARG A 134 20.34 14.85 7.68
CA ARG A 134 19.36 13.98 6.99
C ARG A 134 19.26 14.29 5.52
N ARG A 135 19.21 15.58 5.18
CA ARG A 135 19.16 16.03 3.79
C ARG A 135 20.42 15.60 3.02
N ILE A 136 21.61 15.75 3.59
CA ILE A 136 22.86 15.31 2.96
C ILE A 136 22.84 13.78 2.74
N ALA A 137 22.40 13.03 3.74
CA ALA A 137 22.27 11.58 3.64
C ALA A 137 21.25 11.17 2.56
N ASP A 138 20.11 11.85 2.44
CA ASP A 138 19.12 11.59 1.38
C ASP A 138 19.64 12.00 0.00
N GLU A 139 20.47 13.05 -0.11
CA GLU A 139 21.12 13.44 -1.37
C GLU A 139 22.16 12.39 -1.81
N LEU A 140 22.89 11.79 -0.87
CA LEU A 140 23.91 10.76 -1.14
C LEU A 140 23.32 9.35 -1.31
N TYR A 141 22.26 9.04 -0.56
CA TYR A 141 21.60 7.76 -0.50
C TYR A 141 20.08 7.96 -0.54
N PRO A 142 19.52 8.28 -1.72
CA PRO A 142 18.11 8.60 -1.86
C PRO A 142 17.22 7.43 -1.42
N PRO A 143 16.16 7.70 -0.62
CA PRO A 143 15.18 6.70 -0.27
C PRO A 143 14.62 6.02 -1.51
N ARG A 144 14.59 4.68 -1.50
CA ARG A 144 14.07 3.89 -2.62
C ARG A 144 13.12 2.81 -2.13
N ILE A 145 12.14 2.50 -2.98
CA ILE A 145 11.22 1.39 -2.77
C ILE A 145 11.71 0.22 -3.61
N VAL A 146 11.84 -0.94 -2.98
CA VAL A 146 12.25 -2.18 -3.62
C VAL A 146 11.14 -3.20 -3.45
N GLN A 147 10.83 -3.89 -4.55
CA GLN A 147 9.79 -4.91 -4.58
C GLN A 147 10.32 -6.13 -5.31
N HIS A 148 10.09 -7.30 -4.74
CA HIS A 148 10.46 -8.57 -5.34
C HIS A 148 9.58 -9.68 -4.78
N TRP A 149 9.45 -10.72 -5.59
CA TRP A 149 8.69 -11.91 -5.25
C TRP A 149 9.62 -12.96 -4.67
N LEU A 150 9.16 -13.63 -3.62
CA LEU A 150 9.81 -14.79 -3.01
C LEU A 150 8.85 -15.98 -3.04
N SER A 151 9.39 -17.17 -3.21
CA SER A 151 8.66 -18.42 -2.96
C SER A 151 8.48 -18.67 -1.45
N SER A 152 7.69 -19.68 -1.07
CA SER A 152 7.55 -20.21 0.30
C SER A 152 8.86 -20.50 1.05
N ASN A 153 9.94 -20.81 0.32
CA ASN A 153 11.25 -21.09 0.91
C ASN A 153 12.14 -19.83 1.07
N GLY A 154 11.63 -18.64 0.75
CA GLY A 154 12.39 -17.40 0.82
C GLY A 154 13.39 -17.18 -0.32
N THR A 155 13.30 -17.95 -1.42
CA THR A 155 14.12 -17.74 -2.62
C THR A 155 13.46 -16.75 -3.59
N PRO A 156 14.22 -15.80 -4.18
CA PRO A 156 13.69 -14.88 -5.17
C PRO A 156 13.11 -15.58 -6.41
N VAL A 157 11.93 -15.14 -6.84
CA VAL A 157 11.30 -15.60 -8.07
C VAL A 157 11.90 -14.82 -9.24
N ILE A 158 12.65 -15.51 -10.10
CA ILE A 158 13.31 -14.92 -11.28
C ILE A 158 12.65 -15.32 -12.61
N ASN A 159 11.74 -16.30 -12.60
CA ASN A 159 11.09 -16.79 -13.81
C ASN A 159 10.14 -15.71 -14.38
N PRO A 160 10.36 -15.21 -15.62
CA PRO A 160 9.56 -14.11 -16.17
C PRO A 160 8.08 -14.42 -16.33
N GLN A 161 7.72 -15.65 -16.73
CA GLN A 161 6.32 -16.06 -16.91
C GLN A 161 5.58 -16.13 -15.57
N LEU A 162 6.27 -16.64 -14.54
CA LEU A 162 5.72 -16.67 -13.19
C LEU A 162 5.60 -15.26 -12.60
N LEU A 163 6.57 -14.37 -12.87
CA LEU A 163 6.48 -12.97 -12.47
C LEU A 163 5.33 -12.25 -13.16
N GLU A 164 5.10 -12.49 -14.45
CA GLU A 164 3.94 -11.97 -15.18
C GLU A 164 2.64 -12.45 -14.53
N LEU A 165 2.55 -13.75 -14.23
CA LEU A 165 1.41 -14.31 -13.52
C LEU A 165 1.21 -13.61 -12.17
N LEU A 166 2.22 -13.50 -11.31
CA LEU A 166 2.12 -12.96 -9.95
C LEU A 166 1.83 -11.43 -9.92
N ASN A 167 2.39 -10.69 -10.87
CA ASN A 167 2.13 -9.26 -11.04
C ASN A 167 0.78 -8.96 -11.70
N GLY A 168 0.11 -9.98 -12.26
CA GLY A 168 -1.22 -9.85 -12.81
C GLY A 168 -2.20 -9.22 -11.82
N GLU A 169 -2.93 -8.21 -12.31
CA GLU A 169 -3.96 -7.49 -11.56
C GLU A 169 -5.07 -8.43 -11.07
N TYR A 170 -5.70 -8.08 -9.94
CA TYR A 170 -6.81 -8.84 -9.37
C TYR A 170 -7.91 -9.13 -10.41
N ALA A 171 -8.38 -10.37 -10.47
CA ALA A 171 -9.45 -10.77 -11.38
C ALA A 171 -10.48 -11.63 -10.66
N LYS A 172 -11.69 -11.11 -10.41
CA LYS A 172 -12.74 -11.88 -9.71
C LYS A 172 -13.20 -13.13 -10.49
N HIS A 173 -13.11 -13.06 -11.82
CA HIS A 173 -13.47 -14.13 -12.74
C HIS A 173 -12.39 -14.26 -13.79
N GLU A 174 -12.25 -15.45 -14.37
CA GLU A 174 -11.44 -15.65 -15.57
C GLU A 174 -11.95 -14.75 -16.69
N THR A 175 -11.02 -14.19 -17.46
CA THR A 175 -11.33 -13.36 -18.61
C THR A 175 -10.51 -13.82 -19.81
N SER A 176 -10.89 -13.41 -21.02
CA SER A 176 -10.11 -13.69 -22.24
C SER A 176 -8.66 -13.19 -22.16
N GLN A 177 -8.36 -12.27 -21.25
CA GLN A 177 -7.04 -11.70 -21.02
C GLN A 177 -6.32 -12.30 -19.80
N LYS A 178 -7.04 -12.98 -18.90
CA LYS A 178 -6.49 -13.52 -17.64
C LYS A 178 -7.02 -14.93 -17.40
N PHE A 179 -6.13 -15.91 -17.49
CA PHE A 179 -6.42 -17.34 -17.28
C PHE A 179 -6.38 -17.73 -15.79
N TYR A 180 -6.86 -16.86 -14.91
CA TYR A 180 -6.97 -17.14 -13.48
C TYR A 180 -8.16 -16.37 -12.88
N ALA A 181 -8.64 -16.85 -11.73
CA ALA A 181 -9.58 -16.14 -10.89
C ALA A 181 -9.01 -15.98 -9.48
N ASP A 182 -9.20 -14.81 -8.89
CA ASP A 182 -8.67 -14.44 -7.58
C ASP A 182 -9.79 -14.35 -6.55
N ILE A 183 -9.56 -15.00 -5.41
CA ILE A 183 -10.41 -14.93 -4.24
C ILE A 183 -9.61 -14.24 -3.13
N ASN A 184 -10.17 -13.19 -2.53
CA ASN A 184 -9.51 -12.51 -1.43
C ASN A 184 -9.60 -13.37 -0.17
N LEU A 185 -8.46 -13.67 0.45
CA LEU A 185 -8.36 -14.48 1.66
C LEU A 185 -8.79 -13.66 2.89
N ARG A 186 -10.11 -13.48 3.02
CA ARG A 186 -10.77 -12.91 4.20
C ARG A 186 -10.72 -13.90 5.37
N PRO A 187 -10.90 -13.45 6.63
CA PRO A 187 -10.80 -14.32 7.81
C PRO A 187 -11.59 -15.64 7.73
N ASN A 188 -12.80 -15.62 7.17
CA ASN A 188 -13.62 -16.84 7.02
C ASN A 188 -13.00 -17.84 6.03
N LEU A 189 -12.44 -17.34 4.92
CA LEU A 189 -11.85 -18.19 3.90
C LEU A 189 -10.56 -18.86 4.40
N TRP A 190 -9.85 -18.24 5.35
CA TRP A 190 -8.72 -18.88 6.02
C TRP A 190 -9.09 -20.14 6.78
N GLN A 191 -10.32 -20.21 7.32
CA GLN A 191 -10.81 -21.43 7.98
C GLN A 191 -11.12 -22.52 6.96
N GLU A 192 -11.67 -22.15 5.80
CA GLU A 192 -11.98 -23.10 4.72
C GLU A 192 -10.72 -23.69 4.07
N ILE A 193 -9.62 -22.92 4.02
CA ILE A 193 -8.35 -23.39 3.46
C ILE A 193 -7.38 -23.96 4.52
N GLU A 194 -7.83 -24.16 5.76
CA GLU A 194 -6.99 -24.70 6.83
C GLU A 194 -6.47 -26.10 6.51
N GLU A 195 -7.23 -26.89 5.74
CA GLU A 195 -6.80 -28.19 5.21
C GLU A 195 -5.67 -28.07 4.19
N LEU A 196 -5.60 -26.95 3.44
CA LEU A 196 -4.50 -26.67 2.52
C LEU A 196 -3.26 -26.16 3.24
N VAL A 197 -3.45 -25.29 4.24
CA VAL A 197 -2.36 -24.69 5.00
C VAL A 197 -2.80 -24.39 6.42
N SER A 198 -2.22 -25.10 7.38
CA SER A 198 -2.50 -24.82 8.79
C SER A 198 -1.97 -23.44 9.19
N PRO A 199 -2.60 -22.76 10.17
CA PRO A 199 -2.13 -21.46 10.66
C PRO A 199 -0.67 -21.47 11.11
N ASP A 200 -0.20 -22.56 11.73
CA ASP A 200 1.19 -22.72 12.18
C ASP A 200 2.15 -22.81 10.99
N THR A 201 1.81 -23.62 9.98
CA THR A 201 2.62 -23.75 8.75
C THR A 201 2.69 -22.42 8.01
N TRP A 202 1.57 -21.70 7.93
CA TRP A 202 1.52 -20.36 7.33
C TRP A 202 2.42 -19.38 8.07
N LYS A 203 2.34 -19.35 9.40
CA LYS A 203 3.17 -18.48 10.24
C LYS A 203 4.66 -18.76 10.04
N GLU A 204 5.06 -20.02 10.12
CA GLU A 204 6.47 -20.42 9.90
C GLU A 204 6.96 -20.03 8.50
N MET A 205 6.11 -20.17 7.48
CA MET A 205 6.44 -19.77 6.12
C MET A 205 6.65 -18.25 6.01
N VAL A 206 5.75 -17.45 6.60
CA VAL A 206 5.86 -15.98 6.61
C VAL A 206 7.12 -15.52 7.34
N GLU A 207 7.40 -16.07 8.52
CA GLU A 207 8.59 -15.73 9.31
C GLU A 207 9.89 -16.09 8.58
N ARG A 208 9.91 -17.27 7.94
CA ARG A 208 11.04 -17.72 7.12
C ARG A 208 11.28 -16.81 5.92
N VAL A 209 10.23 -16.50 5.17
CA VAL A 209 10.30 -15.60 4.01
C VAL A 209 10.77 -14.22 4.44
N TYR A 210 10.22 -13.66 5.51
CA TYR A 210 10.64 -12.37 6.05
C TYR A 210 12.12 -12.34 6.41
N THR A 211 12.60 -13.36 7.14
CA THR A 211 13.99 -13.44 7.59
C THR A 211 14.94 -13.55 6.41
N SER A 212 14.69 -14.51 5.51
CA SER A 212 15.49 -14.72 4.30
C SER A 212 15.55 -13.46 3.45
N ASP A 213 14.40 -12.81 3.25
CA ASP A 213 14.32 -11.61 2.45
C ASP A 213 15.10 -10.45 3.07
N ARG A 214 14.89 -10.20 4.37
CA ARG A 214 15.60 -9.15 5.09
C ARG A 214 17.12 -9.32 5.00
N GLU A 215 17.62 -10.55 5.16
CA GLU A 215 19.05 -10.86 5.03
C GLU A 215 19.57 -10.59 3.61
N GLN A 216 18.83 -10.99 2.57
CA GLN A 216 19.18 -10.73 1.18
C GLN A 216 19.19 -9.22 0.85
N GLN A 217 18.19 -8.47 1.32
CA GLN A 217 18.15 -7.02 1.15
C GLN A 217 19.31 -6.35 1.90
N GLN A 218 19.62 -6.80 3.12
CA GLN A 218 20.72 -6.24 3.90
C GLN A 218 22.07 -6.49 3.23
N ALA A 219 22.28 -7.70 2.67
CA ALA A 219 23.46 -8.03 1.90
C ALA A 219 23.58 -7.19 0.61
N THR A 220 22.45 -6.93 -0.04
CA THR A 220 22.39 -6.14 -1.29
C THR A 220 22.70 -4.65 -1.06
N PHE A 221 22.16 -4.07 0.02
CA PHE A 221 22.27 -2.63 0.28
C PHE A 221 23.37 -2.26 1.30
N GLY A 222 24.00 -3.25 1.93
CA GLY A 222 25.06 -3.07 2.91
C GLY A 222 24.56 -2.60 4.29
N GLU A 223 25.45 -2.59 5.28
CA GLU A 223 25.11 -2.27 6.68
C GLU A 223 24.64 -0.83 6.90
N GLN A 224 25.01 0.08 5.99
CA GLN A 224 24.59 1.47 6.03
C GLN A 224 23.14 1.67 5.56
N ALA A 225 22.47 0.62 5.08
CA ALA A 225 21.07 0.69 4.70
C ALA A 225 20.15 0.32 5.87
N ARG A 226 19.20 1.21 6.17
CA ARG A 226 18.05 0.90 7.00
C ARG A 226 16.92 0.37 6.13
N LEU A 227 16.49 -0.84 6.44
CA LEU A 227 15.38 -1.53 5.79
C LEU A 227 14.12 -1.39 6.64
N GLN A 228 13.05 -0.91 6.03
CA GLN A 228 11.71 -0.88 6.63
C GLN A 228 10.75 -1.64 5.72
N LEU A 229 10.17 -2.72 6.23
CA LEU A 229 9.12 -3.44 5.50
C LEU A 229 7.85 -2.58 5.50
N MET A 230 7.39 -2.22 4.32
CA MET A 230 6.22 -1.35 4.13
C MET A 230 4.96 -2.17 3.84
N ALA A 231 5.09 -3.20 3.01
CA ALA A 231 3.95 -4.03 2.65
C ALA A 231 4.34 -5.46 2.29
N VAL A 232 3.42 -6.39 2.49
CA VAL A 232 3.50 -7.79 2.03
C VAL A 232 2.22 -8.15 1.28
N LYS A 233 2.38 -8.69 0.07
CA LYS A 233 1.28 -9.33 -0.68
C LYS A 233 1.58 -10.80 -0.82
N ALA A 234 0.70 -11.65 -0.32
CA ALA A 234 0.79 -13.08 -0.56
C ALA A 234 -0.15 -13.52 -1.69
N VAL A 235 0.31 -14.45 -2.51
CA VAL A 235 -0.46 -15.12 -3.55
C VAL A 235 -0.32 -16.61 -3.35
N VAL A 236 -1.42 -17.26 -3.00
CA VAL A 236 -1.53 -18.72 -2.97
C VAL A 236 -2.03 -19.15 -4.34
N VAL A 237 -1.16 -19.74 -5.15
CA VAL A 237 -1.53 -20.27 -6.47
C VAL A 237 -2.04 -21.68 -6.28
N CYS A 238 -3.31 -21.90 -6.59
CA CYS A 238 -4.00 -23.17 -6.46
C CYS A 238 -4.71 -23.53 -7.78
N SER A 239 -5.17 -24.75 -7.93
CA SER A 239 -5.95 -25.20 -9.08
C SER A 239 -7.35 -25.65 -8.65
N ARG A 240 -8.32 -25.61 -9.57
CA ARG A 240 -9.71 -25.95 -9.23
C ARG A 240 -9.88 -27.35 -8.63
N ASN A 241 -9.13 -28.34 -9.12
CA ASN A 241 -9.18 -29.71 -8.60
C ASN A 241 -8.83 -29.80 -7.11
N LEU A 242 -7.86 -29.01 -6.63
CA LEU A 242 -7.46 -29.01 -5.23
C LEU A 242 -8.49 -28.34 -4.33
N LEU A 243 -9.31 -27.43 -4.86
CA LEU A 243 -10.39 -26.80 -4.11
C LEU A 243 -11.63 -27.70 -4.05
N GLU A 244 -11.92 -28.46 -5.11
CA GLU A 244 -13.03 -29.42 -5.15
C GLU A 244 -12.81 -30.63 -4.24
N GLU A 245 -11.56 -30.93 -3.85
CA GLU A 245 -11.25 -31.99 -2.88
C GLU A 245 -11.53 -31.57 -1.42
N ILE A 246 -11.71 -30.27 -1.17
CA ILE A 246 -11.80 -29.67 0.18
C ILE A 246 -13.20 -29.12 0.48
N VAL A 247 -13.99 -28.82 -0.56
CA VAL A 247 -15.38 -28.32 -0.48
C VAL A 247 -16.36 -29.44 -0.74
#